data_AF-A0A143HMZ2-F1
#
_entry.id   AF-A0A143HMZ2-F1
#
_cell.length_a   1.000
_cell.length_b   1.000
_cell.length_c   1.000
_cell.angle_alpha   90.00
_cell.angle_beta   90.00
_cell.angle_gamma   90.00
#
_symmetry.space_group_name_H-M   'P 1'
#
loop_
_entity.id
_entity.type
_entity.pdbx_description
1 polymer ?
#
loop_
_entity_poly.entity_id
_entity_poly.type
_entity_poly.pdbx_seq_one_letter_code
_entity_poly.pdbx_strand_id
1 'polypeptide(L)'
;MQGFSAKHLIAKLRGGIVSPLALRRMGVLGMNARNVHYIARYNDRSKYPIVDDKLNTKRAAKRCGIPSPELIAAFETQPSRARVMEVIEPLWQFVIKPARGSGGKGILVITGRNGDQYVKPSGAEVTALDILRHVSNIHSGLYSLGGKPDRVMIEALVDFDPVFDNYSFEGVPDIRVIVFRGFPVMAMLRCSTHDSDGKANLHQGAVGVGIDLATGRSCHAVQRGLRIDKHPDTLMPFDKLEVPGWRDLVRLAASCYEMTGLGYLGCDIVLDRNRGPLLLEANARPGLAIQVANGVGLGKRLRHIEDFDLEQLEKNVDERVDYAMRQFAAGSGW
;
A
#
# COMPACT_ATOMS: atom_id res chain seq x y z
N MET A 1 -21.91 -34.75 21.22
CA MET A 1 -21.91 -33.57 22.11
C MET A 1 -20.50 -33.36 22.62
N GLN A 2 -19.67 -32.63 21.85
CA GLN A 2 -18.31 -32.28 22.25
C GLN A 2 -18.33 -30.92 22.94
N GLY A 3 -17.67 -30.85 24.09
CA GLY A 3 -17.74 -29.74 25.03
C GLY A 3 -17.36 -28.40 24.41
N PHE A 4 -18.28 -27.45 24.52
CA PHE A 4 -18.01 -26.02 24.34
C PHE A 4 -16.94 -25.60 25.36
N SER A 5 -15.70 -25.44 24.90
CA SER A 5 -14.60 -24.99 25.76
C SER A 5 -14.80 -23.52 26.12
N ALA A 6 -15.05 -23.26 27.41
CA ALA A 6 -15.17 -21.91 27.99
C ALA A 6 -13.97 -20.99 27.69
N LYS A 7 -12.83 -21.53 27.26
CA LYS A 7 -11.64 -20.77 26.84
C LYS A 7 -11.89 -19.87 25.62
N HIS A 8 -12.74 -20.29 24.68
CA HIS A 8 -13.11 -19.46 23.51
C HIS A 8 -14.05 -18.29 23.88
N LEU A 9 -14.88 -18.47 24.91
CA LEU A 9 -15.79 -17.43 25.39
C LEU A 9 -15.04 -16.35 26.19
N ILE A 10 -14.05 -16.74 26.98
CA ILE A 10 -13.21 -15.83 27.77
C ILE A 10 -12.27 -14.99 26.87
N ALA A 11 -11.82 -15.53 25.73
CA ALA A 11 -11.05 -14.77 24.75
C ALA A 11 -11.87 -13.65 24.10
N LYS A 12 -13.18 -13.87 23.82
CA LYS A 12 -14.10 -12.84 23.32
C LYS A 12 -14.41 -11.74 24.34
N LEU A 13 -14.30 -12.02 25.64
CA LEU A 13 -14.56 -11.06 26.73
C LEU A 13 -13.36 -10.21 27.14
N ARG A 14 -12.16 -10.44 26.57
CA ARG A 14 -10.92 -9.70 26.90
C ARG A 14 -10.64 -8.47 26.02
N GLY A 15 -11.64 -7.97 25.29
CA GLY A 15 -11.60 -6.62 24.72
C GLY A 15 -11.78 -5.58 25.83
N GLY A 16 -10.78 -5.41 26.69
CA GLY A 16 -10.84 -4.47 27.80
C GLY A 16 -11.08 -3.03 27.31
N ILE A 17 -11.98 -2.30 27.97
CA ILE A 17 -12.14 -0.87 27.75
C ILE A 17 -10.85 -0.20 28.24
N VAL A 18 -10.14 0.48 27.33
CA VAL A 18 -8.94 1.25 27.65
C VAL A 18 -9.29 2.73 27.68
N SER A 19 -8.77 3.46 28.67
CA SER A 19 -9.06 4.89 28.78
C SER A 19 -8.34 5.69 27.68
N PRO A 20 -8.92 6.81 27.20
CA PRO A 20 -8.25 7.69 26.23
C PRO A 20 -6.87 8.18 26.71
N LEU A 21 -6.71 8.39 28.03
CA LEU A 21 -5.43 8.77 28.61
C LEU A 21 -4.38 7.67 28.49
N ALA A 22 -4.77 6.41 28.70
CA ALA A 22 -3.88 5.27 28.52
C ALA A 22 -3.47 5.12 27.05
N LEU A 23 -4.41 5.22 26.11
CA LEU A 23 -4.10 5.23 24.66
C LEU A 23 -3.14 6.36 24.28
N ARG A 24 -3.34 7.57 24.82
CA ARG A 24 -2.44 8.71 24.61
C ARG A 24 -1.04 8.46 25.16
N ARG A 25 -0.92 7.87 26.36
CA ARG A 25 0.37 7.46 26.97
C ARG A 25 1.07 6.39 26.14
N MET A 26 0.31 5.45 25.55
CA MET A 26 0.82 4.46 24.59
C MET A 26 1.19 5.08 23.23
N GLY A 27 0.92 6.37 23.00
CA GLY A 27 1.24 7.04 21.75
C GLY A 27 0.27 6.75 20.61
N VAL A 28 -0.86 6.10 20.88
CA VAL A 28 -1.85 5.77 19.85
C VAL A 28 -2.40 7.06 19.26
N LEU A 29 -2.25 7.21 17.94
CA LEU A 29 -2.70 8.37 17.21
C LEU A 29 -4.16 8.18 16.77
N GLY A 30 -5.00 9.17 17.01
CA GLY A 30 -6.37 9.22 16.50
C GLY A 30 -6.47 9.87 15.12
N MET A 31 -7.54 9.58 14.37
CA MET A 31 -7.74 10.13 13.02
C MET A 31 -7.78 11.66 12.97
N ASN A 32 -8.45 12.30 13.94
CA ASN A 32 -8.53 13.76 13.99
C ASN A 32 -7.16 14.38 14.27
N ALA A 33 -6.42 13.83 15.24
CA ALA A 33 -5.06 14.27 15.54
C ALA A 33 -4.12 14.09 14.32
N ARG A 34 -4.21 12.96 13.61
CA ARG A 34 -3.48 12.75 12.34
C ARG A 34 -3.82 13.82 11.32
N ASN A 35 -5.11 14.08 11.09
CA ASN A 35 -5.56 15.01 10.06
C ASN A 35 -5.11 16.44 10.35
N VAL A 36 -5.24 16.90 11.59
CA VAL A 36 -4.95 18.28 11.98
C VAL A 36 -3.46 18.49 12.23
N HIS A 37 -2.82 17.65 13.05
CA HIS A 37 -1.44 17.90 13.50
C HIS A 37 -0.38 17.46 12.51
N TYR A 38 -0.68 16.49 11.65
CA TYR A 38 0.31 15.91 10.73
C TYR A 38 -0.01 16.20 9.26
N ILE A 39 -1.20 15.84 8.80
CA ILE A 39 -1.56 16.03 7.38
C ILE A 39 -1.71 17.52 7.06
N ALA A 40 -2.62 18.24 7.72
CA ALA A 40 -2.87 19.65 7.40
C ALA A 40 -1.68 20.56 7.69
N ARG A 41 -0.84 20.20 8.67
CA ARG A 41 0.34 20.99 9.07
C ARG A 41 1.54 20.78 8.15
N TYR A 42 1.78 19.55 7.68
CA TYR A 42 3.00 19.20 6.96
C TYR A 42 2.79 18.87 5.47
N ASN A 43 1.55 18.78 5.02
CA ASN A 43 1.24 18.60 3.61
C ASN A 43 0.59 19.86 3.04
N ASP A 44 1.33 20.58 2.21
CA ASP A 44 0.75 21.65 1.40
C ASP A 44 -0.32 21.07 0.46
N ARG A 45 -1.53 21.62 0.52
CA ARG A 45 -2.68 21.20 -0.28
C ARG A 45 -2.43 21.35 -1.78
N SER A 46 -1.57 22.27 -2.19
CA SER A 46 -1.16 22.44 -3.59
C SER A 46 -0.49 21.18 -4.16
N LYS A 47 0.12 20.35 -3.29
CA LYS A 47 0.85 19.13 -3.65
C LYS A 47 0.00 17.87 -3.66
N TYR A 48 -1.23 17.92 -3.13
CA TYR A 48 -2.13 16.76 -3.08
C TYR A 48 -2.40 16.13 -4.46
N PRO A 49 -2.56 16.91 -5.55
CA PRO A 49 -2.75 16.34 -6.89
C PRO A 49 -1.64 15.41 -7.35
N ILE A 50 -0.44 15.44 -6.74
CA ILE A 50 0.65 14.51 -7.06
C ILE A 50 0.29 13.07 -6.68
N VAL A 51 -0.45 12.88 -5.59
CA VAL A 51 -0.74 11.56 -5.01
C VAL A 51 -2.23 11.18 -5.05
N ASP A 52 -3.13 12.15 -5.23
CA ASP A 52 -4.57 11.89 -5.41
C ASP A 52 -4.90 11.40 -6.85
N ASP A 53 -3.94 11.44 -7.77
CA ASP A 53 -4.06 11.01 -9.16
C ASP A 53 -2.86 10.12 -9.53
N LYS A 54 -3.11 8.83 -9.79
CA LYS A 54 -2.08 7.82 -10.04
C LYS A 54 -1.21 8.16 -11.26
N LEU A 55 -1.76 8.83 -12.27
CA LEU A 55 -1.00 9.25 -13.45
C LEU A 55 0.00 10.34 -13.09
N ASN A 56 -0.41 11.30 -12.25
CA ASN A 56 0.50 12.32 -11.73
C ASN A 56 1.60 11.69 -10.86
N THR A 57 1.25 10.71 -10.02
CA THR A 57 2.22 9.96 -9.20
C THR A 57 3.25 9.27 -10.09
N LYS A 58 2.81 8.59 -11.16
CA LYS A 58 3.73 7.95 -12.13
C LYS A 58 4.65 8.93 -12.83
N ARG A 59 4.13 10.08 -13.25
CA ARG A 59 4.93 11.13 -13.90
C ARG A 59 5.97 11.71 -12.93
N ALA A 60 5.59 11.94 -11.67
CA ALA A 60 6.52 12.37 -10.62
C ALA A 60 7.59 11.31 -10.36
N ALA A 61 7.20 10.04 -10.22
CA ALA A 61 8.13 8.94 -10.02
C ALA A 61 9.17 8.84 -11.15
N LYS A 62 8.72 8.89 -12.41
CA LYS A 62 9.60 8.87 -13.58
C LYS A 62 10.60 10.04 -13.58
N ARG A 63 10.15 11.27 -13.28
CA ARG A 63 11.03 12.45 -13.22
C ARG A 63 12.09 12.36 -12.13
N CYS A 64 11.76 11.75 -10.99
CA CYS A 64 12.64 11.61 -9.85
C CYS A 64 13.43 10.30 -9.83
N GLY A 65 13.33 9.47 -10.88
CA GLY A 65 14.01 8.17 -10.95
C GLY A 65 13.52 7.16 -9.91
N ILE A 66 12.28 7.30 -9.42
CA ILE A 66 11.65 6.39 -8.45
C ILE A 66 11.14 5.15 -9.20
N PRO A 67 11.65 3.94 -8.89
CA PRO A 67 11.16 2.69 -9.46
C PRO A 67 9.66 2.51 -9.27
N SER A 68 8.95 2.21 -10.35
CA SER A 68 7.51 1.95 -10.34
C SER A 68 7.14 1.11 -11.58
N PRO A 69 5.99 0.40 -11.60
CA PRO A 69 5.52 -0.26 -12.82
C PRO A 69 5.55 0.69 -14.03
N GLU A 70 6.04 0.19 -15.16
CA GLU A 70 6.16 0.97 -16.38
C GLU A 70 4.79 1.44 -16.88
N LEU A 71 4.68 2.73 -17.17
CA LEU A 71 3.50 3.31 -17.81
C LEU A 71 3.64 3.14 -19.32
N ILE A 72 2.89 2.20 -19.89
CA ILE A 72 2.87 1.91 -21.32
C ILE A 72 2.11 3.01 -22.07
N ALA A 73 0.91 3.35 -21.58
CA ALA A 73 0.10 4.40 -22.17
C ALA A 73 -0.81 5.07 -21.13
N ALA A 74 -1.24 6.29 -21.44
CA ALA A 74 -2.29 6.97 -20.71
C ALA A 74 -3.24 7.69 -21.68
N PHE A 75 -4.53 7.56 -21.43
CA PHE A 75 -5.57 8.30 -22.14
C PHE A 75 -6.16 9.35 -21.20
N GLU A 76 -5.77 10.60 -21.40
CA GLU A 76 -6.27 11.73 -20.61
C GLU A 76 -7.67 12.19 -21.07
N THR A 77 -8.00 11.93 -22.33
CA THR A 77 -9.32 12.15 -22.95
C THR A 77 -9.82 10.83 -23.54
N GLN A 78 -11.12 10.77 -23.86
CA GLN A 78 -11.72 9.59 -24.47
C GLN A 78 -10.94 9.18 -25.73
N PRO A 79 -10.28 8.01 -25.75
CA PRO A 79 -9.53 7.57 -26.92
C PRO A 79 -10.48 7.04 -28.00
N SER A 80 -10.06 7.14 -29.27
CA SER A 80 -10.70 6.41 -30.36
C SER A 80 -10.42 4.91 -30.22
N ARG A 81 -11.29 4.08 -30.81
CA ARG A 81 -11.08 2.62 -30.87
C ARG A 81 -9.71 2.27 -31.44
N ALA A 82 -9.33 2.86 -32.58
CA ALA A 82 -8.05 2.60 -33.24
C ALA A 82 -6.86 2.86 -32.31
N ARG A 83 -6.88 3.96 -31.56
CA ARG A 83 -5.81 4.32 -30.63
C ARG A 83 -5.69 3.35 -29.45
N VAL A 84 -6.81 2.82 -28.94
CA VAL A 84 -6.76 1.80 -27.88
C VAL A 84 -6.16 0.51 -28.43
N MET A 85 -6.61 0.07 -29.61
CA MET A 85 -6.14 -1.15 -30.26
C MET A 85 -4.64 -1.11 -30.55
N GLU A 86 -4.14 0.00 -31.11
CA GLU A 86 -2.72 0.23 -31.36
C GLU A 86 -1.85 -0.01 -30.12
N VAL A 87 -2.37 0.35 -28.94
CA VAL A 87 -1.65 0.13 -27.67
C VAL A 87 -1.76 -1.31 -27.18
N ILE A 88 -2.96 -1.93 -27.21
CA ILE A 88 -3.18 -3.23 -26.55
C ILE A 88 -2.87 -4.45 -27.42
N GLU A 89 -2.97 -4.35 -28.75
CA GLU A 89 -2.69 -5.45 -29.68
C GLU A 89 -1.28 -6.03 -29.54
N PRO A 90 -0.20 -5.22 -29.47
CA PRO A 90 1.15 -5.76 -29.34
C PRO A 90 1.47 -6.31 -27.93
N LEU A 91 0.60 -6.11 -26.94
CA LEU A 91 0.86 -6.48 -25.56
C LEU A 91 0.39 -7.91 -25.27
N TRP A 92 1.29 -8.70 -24.67
CA TRP A 92 0.95 -10.03 -24.14
C TRP A 92 0.23 -9.93 -22.78
N GLN A 93 0.70 -9.04 -21.90
CA GLN A 93 0.19 -8.85 -20.54
C GLN A 93 0.25 -7.36 -20.17
N PHE A 94 -0.75 -6.89 -19.42
CA PHE A 94 -0.85 -5.49 -19.01
C PHE A 94 -1.93 -5.31 -17.95
N VAL A 95 -1.92 -4.14 -17.30
CA VAL A 95 -2.95 -3.71 -16.35
C VAL A 95 -3.58 -2.42 -16.86
N ILE A 96 -4.92 -2.38 -16.96
CA ILE A 96 -5.69 -1.16 -17.19
C ILE A 96 -6.29 -0.71 -15.88
N LYS A 97 -6.12 0.57 -15.52
CA LYS A 97 -6.72 1.12 -14.29
C LYS A 97 -7.13 2.59 -14.41
N PRO A 98 -8.15 3.02 -13.65
CA PRO A 98 -8.48 4.44 -13.46
C PRO A 98 -7.36 5.18 -12.71
N ALA A 99 -7.12 6.45 -13.07
CA ALA A 99 -6.15 7.29 -12.37
C ALA A 99 -6.63 7.70 -10.96
N ARG A 100 -7.94 7.81 -10.74
CA ARG A 100 -8.55 8.25 -9.46
C ARG A 100 -9.45 7.20 -8.82
N GLY A 101 -9.35 5.95 -9.27
CA GLY A 101 -10.10 4.84 -8.69
C GLY A 101 -9.66 4.52 -7.26
N SER A 102 -10.60 3.97 -6.48
CA SER A 102 -10.41 3.60 -5.08
C SER A 102 -10.75 2.14 -4.81
N GLY A 103 -10.06 1.52 -3.85
CA GLY A 103 -10.37 0.15 -3.39
C GLY A 103 -10.22 -0.94 -4.46
N GLY A 104 -9.36 -0.74 -5.45
CA GLY A 104 -9.12 -1.69 -6.54
C GLY A 104 -10.21 -1.74 -7.62
N LYS A 105 -11.25 -0.90 -7.53
CA LYS A 105 -12.32 -0.85 -8.54
C LYS A 105 -11.80 -0.33 -9.87
N GLY A 106 -12.25 -0.96 -10.97
CA GLY A 106 -11.89 -0.57 -12.34
C GLY A 106 -10.53 -1.08 -12.81
N ILE A 107 -9.79 -1.85 -11.98
CA ILE A 107 -8.56 -2.51 -12.40
C ILE A 107 -8.92 -3.74 -13.24
N LEU A 108 -8.43 -3.79 -14.47
CA LEU A 108 -8.48 -4.95 -15.35
C LEU A 108 -7.05 -5.46 -15.56
N VAL A 109 -6.81 -6.70 -15.15
CA VAL A 109 -5.52 -7.38 -15.31
C VAL A 109 -5.63 -8.38 -16.45
N ILE A 110 -4.69 -8.30 -17.39
CA ILE A 110 -4.51 -9.25 -18.48
C ILE A 110 -3.17 -9.95 -18.30
N THR A 111 -3.19 -11.28 -18.24
CA THR A 111 -2.01 -12.13 -17.99
C THR A 111 -1.54 -12.90 -19.22
N GLY A 112 -2.26 -12.80 -20.33
CA GLY A 112 -1.89 -13.47 -21.57
C GLY A 112 -2.93 -13.31 -22.67
N ARG A 113 -2.74 -14.05 -23.76
CA ARG A 113 -3.67 -14.13 -24.89
C ARG A 113 -3.95 -15.57 -25.30
N ASN A 114 -5.13 -15.80 -25.85
CA ASN A 114 -5.50 -17.03 -26.55
C ASN A 114 -6.10 -16.65 -27.91
N GLY A 115 -5.29 -16.73 -28.97
CA GLY A 115 -5.63 -16.14 -30.27
C GLY A 115 -5.94 -14.64 -30.15
N ASP A 116 -7.14 -14.25 -30.57
CA ASP A 116 -7.61 -12.85 -30.53
C ASP A 116 -8.17 -12.42 -29.16
N GLN A 117 -8.32 -13.37 -28.22
CA GLN A 117 -8.86 -13.10 -26.89
C GLN A 117 -7.75 -12.77 -25.89
N TYR A 118 -8.11 -11.94 -24.90
CA TYR A 118 -7.24 -11.59 -23.78
C TYR A 118 -7.64 -12.41 -22.54
N VAL A 119 -6.66 -12.93 -21.82
CA VAL A 119 -6.87 -13.83 -20.68
C VAL A 119 -6.69 -13.07 -19.38
N LYS A 120 -7.68 -13.15 -18.48
CA LYS A 120 -7.58 -12.64 -17.10
C LYS A 120 -6.89 -13.65 -16.19
N PRO A 121 -6.39 -13.25 -15.00
CA PRO A 121 -5.82 -14.17 -14.01
C PRO A 121 -6.74 -15.34 -13.64
N SER A 122 -8.05 -15.14 -13.68
CA SER A 122 -9.05 -16.18 -13.39
C SER A 122 -9.20 -17.23 -14.51
N GLY A 123 -8.41 -17.16 -15.58
CA GLY A 123 -8.54 -17.97 -16.79
C GLY A 123 -9.70 -17.56 -17.72
N ALA A 124 -10.51 -16.59 -17.32
CA ALA A 124 -11.63 -16.12 -18.15
C ALA A 124 -11.13 -15.22 -19.28
N GLU A 125 -11.66 -15.44 -20.48
CA GLU A 125 -11.31 -14.70 -21.69
C GLU A 125 -12.19 -13.46 -21.87
N VAL A 126 -11.62 -12.38 -22.40
CA VAL A 126 -12.31 -11.15 -22.75
C VAL A 126 -11.90 -10.68 -24.13
N THR A 127 -12.86 -10.12 -24.87
CA THR A 127 -12.62 -9.61 -26.22
C THR A 127 -11.97 -8.23 -26.18
N ALA A 128 -11.36 -7.83 -27.31
CA ALA A 128 -10.97 -6.44 -27.53
C ALA A 128 -12.14 -5.45 -27.33
N LEU A 129 -13.37 -5.85 -27.69
CA LEU A 129 -14.56 -5.03 -27.50
C LEU A 129 -14.90 -4.82 -26.02
N ASP A 130 -14.70 -5.85 -25.19
CA ASP A 130 -14.89 -5.73 -23.74
C ASP A 130 -13.86 -4.81 -23.10
N ILE A 131 -12.60 -4.86 -23.57
CA ILE A 131 -11.56 -3.91 -23.14
C ILE A 131 -11.92 -2.48 -23.55
N LEU A 132 -12.36 -2.25 -24.79
CA LEU A 132 -12.80 -0.94 -25.26
C LEU A 132 -13.95 -0.39 -24.41
N ARG A 133 -14.92 -1.25 -24.07
CA ARG A 133 -16.04 -0.89 -23.18
C ARG A 133 -15.53 -0.54 -21.77
N HIS A 134 -14.58 -1.31 -21.24
CA HIS A 134 -13.95 -1.05 -19.94
C HIS A 134 -13.22 0.29 -19.89
N VAL A 135 -12.45 0.61 -20.94
CA VAL A 135 -11.77 1.91 -21.12
C VAL A 135 -12.79 3.05 -21.12
N SER A 136 -13.91 2.90 -21.84
CA SER A 136 -14.99 3.89 -21.85
C SER A 136 -15.67 4.05 -20.49
N ASN A 137 -15.89 2.95 -19.75
CA ASN A 137 -16.45 2.97 -18.39
C ASN A 137 -15.53 3.68 -17.39
N ILE A 138 -14.21 3.47 -17.47
CA ILE A 138 -13.26 4.25 -16.67
C ILE A 138 -13.39 5.74 -17.01
N HIS A 139 -13.38 6.08 -18.30
CA HIS A 139 -13.41 7.47 -18.72
C HIS A 139 -14.70 8.19 -18.33
N SER A 140 -15.85 7.50 -18.37
CA SER A 140 -17.13 8.06 -17.92
C SER A 140 -17.22 8.26 -16.40
N GLY A 141 -16.24 7.77 -15.65
CA GLY A 141 -16.16 7.91 -14.20
C GLY A 141 -16.85 6.80 -13.41
N LEU A 142 -17.20 5.67 -14.03
CA LEU A 142 -17.90 4.55 -13.37
C LEU A 142 -17.16 4.06 -12.11
N TYR A 143 -15.83 4.12 -12.12
CA TYR A 143 -14.97 3.64 -11.03
C TYR A 143 -14.39 4.77 -10.16
N SER A 144 -14.72 6.02 -10.46
CA SER A 144 -14.18 7.20 -9.81
C SER A 144 -15.08 7.66 -8.67
N LEU A 145 -14.46 8.21 -7.62
CA LEU A 145 -15.20 8.80 -6.51
C LEU A 145 -16.07 9.98 -7.02
N GLY A 146 -17.38 9.83 -6.90
CA GLY A 146 -18.36 10.84 -7.33
C GLY A 146 -18.69 10.84 -8.83
N GLY A 147 -18.38 9.78 -9.57
CA GLY A 147 -18.82 9.62 -10.97
C GLY A 147 -18.22 10.62 -11.96
N LYS A 148 -17.12 11.27 -11.60
CA LYS A 148 -16.46 12.27 -12.46
C LYS A 148 -15.64 11.57 -13.53
N PRO A 149 -15.58 12.15 -14.75
CA PRO A 149 -14.72 11.63 -15.80
C PRO A 149 -13.27 11.44 -15.32
N ASP A 150 -12.64 10.35 -15.75
CA ASP A 150 -11.31 9.94 -15.30
C ASP A 150 -10.38 9.62 -16.46
N ARG A 151 -9.11 9.45 -16.12
CA ARG A 151 -8.05 9.09 -17.05
C ARG A 151 -7.81 7.59 -16.97
N VAL A 152 -7.48 7.00 -18.11
CA VAL A 152 -7.16 5.57 -18.20
C VAL A 152 -5.66 5.42 -18.25
N MET A 153 -5.12 4.52 -17.44
CA MET A 153 -3.71 4.16 -17.44
C MET A 153 -3.56 2.71 -17.87
N ILE A 154 -2.56 2.45 -18.71
CA ILE A 154 -2.13 1.11 -19.09
C ILE A 154 -0.69 0.94 -18.62
N GLU A 155 -0.45 -0.04 -17.75
CA GLU A 155 0.84 -0.32 -17.15
C GLU A 155 1.31 -1.74 -17.46
N ALA A 156 2.63 -1.93 -17.42
CA ALA A 156 3.22 -3.26 -17.40
C ALA A 156 2.76 -4.01 -16.15
N LEU A 157 2.48 -5.30 -16.30
CA LEU A 157 2.18 -6.18 -15.18
C LEU A 157 3.41 -6.28 -14.27
N VAL A 158 3.19 -6.26 -12.95
CA VAL A 158 4.25 -6.49 -11.97
C VAL A 158 4.43 -8.00 -11.84
N ASP A 159 5.69 -8.43 -11.87
CA ASP A 159 6.06 -9.82 -11.65
C ASP A 159 6.46 -9.98 -10.18
N PHE A 160 5.49 -10.33 -9.34
CA PHE A 160 5.67 -10.33 -7.89
C PHE A 160 6.72 -11.34 -7.43
N ASP A 161 7.48 -10.95 -6.41
CA ASP A 161 8.42 -11.84 -5.76
C ASP A 161 7.67 -12.97 -5.02
N PRO A 162 8.04 -14.25 -5.25
CA PRO A 162 7.34 -15.40 -4.68
C PRO A 162 7.45 -15.52 -3.17
N VAL A 163 8.30 -14.71 -2.51
CA VAL A 163 8.42 -14.68 -1.04
C VAL A 163 7.08 -14.47 -0.34
N PHE A 164 6.13 -13.81 -1.00
CA PHE A 164 4.80 -13.56 -0.44
C PHE A 164 3.69 -14.50 -0.91
N ASP A 165 3.98 -15.48 -1.78
CA ASP A 165 2.97 -16.41 -2.32
C ASP A 165 2.25 -17.17 -1.21
N ASN A 166 2.98 -17.50 -0.14
CA ASN A 166 2.43 -18.20 1.01
C ASN A 166 1.71 -17.29 2.01
N TYR A 167 1.76 -15.97 1.80
CA TYR A 167 1.22 -14.96 2.70
C TYR A 167 0.10 -14.15 2.06
N SER A 168 -0.36 -14.49 0.86
CA SER A 168 -1.40 -13.75 0.15
C SER A 168 -2.34 -14.72 -0.56
N PHE A 169 -3.65 -14.56 -0.36
CA PHE A 169 -4.66 -15.32 -1.09
C PHE A 169 -5.14 -14.54 -2.32
N GLU A 170 -4.84 -15.05 -3.52
CA GLU A 170 -5.35 -14.55 -4.83
C GLU A 170 -5.10 -13.05 -5.13
N GLY A 171 -4.30 -12.39 -4.31
CA GLY A 171 -4.12 -10.94 -4.33
C GLY A 171 -2.67 -10.53 -4.24
N VAL A 172 -2.44 -9.26 -4.55
CA VAL A 172 -1.12 -8.63 -4.50
C VAL A 172 -0.83 -8.17 -3.08
N PRO A 173 0.16 -8.77 -2.39
CA PRO A 173 0.62 -8.23 -1.13
C PRO A 173 1.42 -6.95 -1.39
N ASP A 174 1.14 -5.93 -0.59
CA ASP A 174 1.88 -4.66 -0.65
C ASP A 174 2.36 -4.26 0.75
N ILE A 175 3.49 -3.57 0.76
CA ILE A 175 4.12 -3.07 1.97
C ILE A 175 3.84 -1.58 2.05
N ARG A 176 3.09 -1.19 3.08
CA ARG A 176 2.87 0.21 3.41
C ARG A 176 3.97 0.69 4.35
N VAL A 177 4.66 1.75 3.96
CA VAL A 177 5.58 2.50 4.83
C VAL A 177 5.03 3.89 5.07
N ILE A 178 4.88 4.28 6.33
CA ILE A 178 4.59 5.66 6.70
C ILE A 178 5.91 6.42 6.77
N VAL A 179 5.98 7.55 6.08
CA VAL A 179 7.12 8.45 6.07
C VAL A 179 6.68 9.79 6.62
N PHE A 180 7.50 10.36 7.51
CA PHE A 180 7.27 11.67 8.10
C PHE A 180 8.53 12.52 8.00
N ARG A 181 8.44 13.65 7.32
CA ARG A 181 9.54 14.58 7.00
C ARG A 181 10.76 13.88 6.39
N GLY A 182 10.51 12.87 5.55
CA GLY A 182 11.56 12.07 4.91
C GLY A 182 12.06 10.87 5.72
N PHE A 183 11.64 10.71 6.98
CA PHE A 183 12.00 9.57 7.82
C PHE A 183 10.92 8.48 7.73
N PRO A 184 11.26 7.24 7.35
CA PRO A 184 10.39 6.09 7.55
C PRO A 184 10.13 5.90 9.05
N VAL A 185 8.86 5.87 9.47
CA VAL A 185 8.50 5.78 10.90
C VAL A 185 7.79 4.49 11.26
N MET A 186 7.16 3.80 10.31
CA MET A 186 6.47 2.54 10.56
C MET A 186 6.18 1.81 9.25
N ALA A 187 6.23 0.47 9.26
CA ALA A 187 5.90 -0.33 8.11
C ALA A 187 4.91 -1.47 8.44
N MET A 188 4.11 -1.88 7.46
CA MET A 188 3.33 -3.11 7.53
C MET A 188 3.23 -3.77 6.16
N LEU A 189 3.25 -5.10 6.14
CA LEU A 189 2.79 -5.90 5.02
C LEU A 189 1.25 -6.03 5.11
N ARG A 190 0.57 -5.89 3.99
CA ARG A 190 -0.86 -6.16 3.85
C ARG A 190 -1.06 -7.43 3.03
N CYS A 191 -1.67 -8.42 3.65
CA CYS A 191 -1.88 -9.74 3.07
C CYS A 191 -3.37 -9.90 2.71
N SER A 192 -3.68 -10.23 1.46
CA SER A 192 -5.06 -10.50 1.07
C SER A 192 -5.54 -11.83 1.61
N THR A 193 -6.82 -11.88 1.92
CA THR A 193 -7.53 -13.06 2.42
C THR A 193 -8.75 -13.34 1.57
N HIS A 194 -9.33 -14.54 1.71
CA HIS A 194 -10.63 -14.85 1.15
C HIS A 194 -11.70 -13.84 1.64
N ASP A 195 -11.69 -13.52 2.94
CA ASP A 195 -12.57 -12.51 3.57
C ASP A 195 -12.51 -11.14 2.86
N SER A 196 -11.34 -10.77 2.34
CA SER A 196 -11.09 -9.52 1.66
C SER A 196 -11.37 -9.55 0.15
N ASP A 197 -11.86 -10.66 -0.39
CA ASP A 197 -12.06 -10.87 -1.83
C ASP A 197 -10.73 -10.65 -2.60
N GLY A 198 -9.64 -11.22 -2.08
CA GLY A 198 -8.30 -11.14 -2.69
C GLY A 198 -7.67 -9.73 -2.65
N LYS A 199 -8.13 -8.82 -1.79
CA LYS A 199 -7.62 -7.42 -1.73
C LYS A 199 -6.81 -7.14 -0.47
N ALA A 200 -5.73 -6.38 -0.61
CA ALA A 200 -4.91 -5.88 0.51
C ALA A 200 -5.60 -4.73 1.31
N ASN A 201 -6.87 -4.89 1.67
CA ASN A 201 -7.68 -3.91 2.40
C ASN A 201 -8.07 -4.43 3.78
N LEU A 202 -7.43 -3.89 4.83
CA LEU A 202 -7.66 -4.32 6.22
C LEU A 202 -9.11 -4.11 6.68
N HIS A 203 -9.83 -3.13 6.13
CA HIS A 203 -11.25 -2.92 6.45
C HIS A 203 -12.16 -4.01 5.87
N GLN A 204 -11.72 -4.67 4.80
CA GLN A 204 -12.44 -5.77 4.17
C GLN A 204 -12.04 -7.14 4.75
N GLY A 205 -11.14 -7.20 5.73
CA GLY A 205 -10.73 -8.46 6.36
C GLY A 205 -9.34 -8.96 5.93
N ALA A 206 -8.56 -8.15 5.22
CA ALA A 206 -7.15 -8.44 4.97
C ALA A 206 -6.35 -8.43 6.30
N VAL A 207 -5.24 -9.15 6.31
CA VAL A 207 -4.31 -9.16 7.46
C VAL A 207 -3.31 -8.02 7.33
N GLY A 208 -3.07 -7.31 8.43
CA GLY A 208 -1.96 -6.38 8.57
C GLY A 208 -0.86 -6.99 9.42
N VAL A 209 0.34 -7.13 8.88
CA VAL A 209 1.53 -7.61 9.59
C VAL A 209 2.48 -6.45 9.78
N GLY A 210 2.68 -6.01 11.03
CA GLY A 210 3.71 -5.03 11.35
C GLY A 210 5.09 -5.57 10.98
N ILE A 211 5.90 -4.74 10.36
CA ILE A 211 7.27 -5.08 9.95
C ILE A 211 8.23 -4.20 10.71
N ASP A 212 9.21 -4.81 11.35
CA ASP A 212 10.31 -4.13 12.02
C ASP A 212 11.15 -3.36 11.00
N LEU A 213 11.27 -2.04 11.19
CA LEU A 213 12.06 -1.18 10.31
C LEU A 213 13.54 -1.56 10.31
N ALA A 214 14.09 -2.10 11.40
CA ALA A 214 15.50 -2.46 11.46
C ALA A 214 15.84 -3.68 10.60
N THR A 215 14.96 -4.68 10.60
CA THR A 215 15.27 -6.03 10.11
C THR A 215 14.44 -6.49 8.92
N GLY A 216 13.28 -5.86 8.65
CA GLY A 216 12.34 -6.35 7.64
C GLY A 216 11.57 -7.59 8.05
N ARG A 217 11.66 -7.99 9.33
CA ARG A 217 10.96 -9.15 9.89
C ARG A 217 9.61 -8.77 10.47
N SER A 218 8.69 -9.73 10.52
CA SER A 218 7.42 -9.51 11.21
C SER A 218 7.64 -9.24 12.70
N CYS A 219 6.83 -8.33 13.26
CA CYS A 219 6.80 -8.08 14.69
C CYS A 219 5.46 -8.51 15.33
N HIS A 220 4.36 -8.31 14.61
CA HIS A 220 3.01 -8.56 15.09
C HIS A 220 2.04 -8.63 13.89
N ALA A 221 0.99 -9.44 13.97
CA ALA A 221 0.00 -9.56 12.91
C ALA A 221 -1.42 -9.44 13.46
N VAL A 222 -2.29 -8.77 12.71
CA VAL A 222 -3.68 -8.52 13.09
C VAL A 222 -4.65 -8.72 11.93
N GLN A 223 -5.83 -9.21 12.26
CA GLN A 223 -6.99 -9.23 11.36
C GLN A 223 -8.18 -8.68 12.13
N ARG A 224 -8.91 -7.71 11.54
CA ARG A 224 -10.04 -7.03 12.21
C ARG A 224 -9.68 -6.46 13.60
N GLY A 225 -8.42 -6.04 13.76
CA GLY A 225 -7.89 -5.50 15.03
C GLY A 225 -7.56 -6.55 16.10
N LEU A 226 -7.74 -7.84 15.81
CA LEU A 226 -7.38 -8.94 16.71
C LEU A 226 -6.05 -9.54 16.29
N ARG A 227 -5.21 -9.87 17.27
CA ARG A 227 -3.92 -10.53 17.03
C ARG A 227 -4.12 -11.93 16.46
N ILE A 228 -3.31 -12.27 15.48
CA ILE A 228 -3.20 -13.62 14.90
C ILE A 228 -1.72 -13.97 14.70
N ASP A 229 -1.39 -15.26 14.70
CA ASP A 229 0.00 -15.72 14.55
C ASP A 229 0.26 -16.39 13.18
N LYS A 230 -0.81 -16.73 12.45
CA LYS A 230 -0.77 -17.39 11.14
C LYS A 230 -1.76 -16.74 10.19
N HIS A 231 -1.49 -16.78 8.89
CA HIS A 231 -2.45 -16.36 7.88
C HIS A 231 -3.72 -17.23 7.94
N PRO A 232 -4.93 -16.65 7.89
CA PRO A 232 -6.18 -17.40 8.07
C PRO A 232 -6.41 -18.46 6.98
N ASP A 233 -6.05 -18.13 5.72
CA ASP A 233 -6.30 -19.02 4.58
C ASP A 233 -5.13 -19.99 4.30
N THR A 234 -3.88 -19.48 4.20
CA THR A 234 -2.71 -20.32 3.89
C THR A 234 -2.11 -21.04 5.10
N LEU A 235 -2.53 -20.67 6.33
CA LEU A 235 -2.00 -21.17 7.60
C LEU A 235 -0.49 -20.90 7.82
N MET A 236 0.13 -20.08 6.95
CA MET A 236 1.55 -19.78 7.05
C MET A 236 1.84 -18.93 8.31
N PRO A 237 2.79 -19.35 9.17
CA PRO A 237 3.21 -18.57 10.33
C PRO A 237 3.89 -17.26 9.96
N PHE A 238 3.52 -16.17 10.64
CA PHE A 238 4.10 -14.86 10.38
C PHE A 238 5.49 -14.69 11.01
N ASP A 239 5.85 -15.43 12.05
CA ASP A 239 7.16 -15.37 12.73
C ASP A 239 8.35 -15.69 11.80
N LYS A 240 8.11 -16.40 10.69
CA LYS A 240 9.09 -16.70 9.64
C LYS A 240 9.16 -15.66 8.53
N LEU A 241 8.26 -14.68 8.52
CA LEU A 241 8.21 -13.67 7.47
C LEU A 241 9.40 -12.71 7.59
N GLU A 242 10.18 -12.64 6.52
CA GLU A 242 11.26 -11.68 6.33
C GLU A 242 11.16 -11.12 4.91
N VAL A 243 11.18 -9.79 4.79
CA VAL A 243 11.11 -9.11 3.48
C VAL A 243 12.52 -8.98 2.91
N PRO A 244 12.83 -9.58 1.74
CA PRO A 244 14.14 -9.44 1.12
C PRO A 244 14.34 -8.03 0.57
N GLY A 245 15.61 -7.59 0.48
CA GLY A 245 15.94 -6.24 -0.02
C GLY A 245 15.36 -5.12 0.84
N TRP A 246 15.13 -5.37 2.14
CA TRP A 246 14.38 -4.47 3.02
C TRP A 246 14.89 -3.04 3.03
N ARG A 247 16.21 -2.85 3.09
CA ARG A 247 16.83 -1.52 3.08
C ARG A 247 16.44 -0.73 1.83
N ASP A 248 16.48 -1.34 0.66
CA ASP A 248 16.14 -0.68 -0.60
C ASP A 248 14.66 -0.30 -0.65
N LEU A 249 13.78 -1.12 -0.06
CA LEU A 249 12.36 -0.81 0.08
C LEU A 249 12.14 0.41 1.00
N VAL A 250 12.79 0.43 2.15
CA VAL A 250 12.70 1.55 3.11
C VAL A 250 13.29 2.83 2.51
N ARG A 251 14.38 2.72 1.74
CA ARG A 251 14.99 3.81 0.98
C ARG A 251 14.08 4.34 -0.12
N LEU A 252 13.40 3.47 -0.85
CA LEU A 252 12.39 3.85 -1.84
C LEU A 252 11.25 4.65 -1.18
N ALA A 253 10.74 4.18 -0.04
CA ALA A 253 9.72 4.90 0.72
C ALA A 253 10.22 6.29 1.16
N ALA A 254 11.41 6.37 1.75
CA ALA A 254 12.00 7.65 2.18
C ALA A 254 12.12 8.64 1.01
N SER A 255 12.57 8.16 -0.17
CA SER A 255 12.73 8.98 -1.39
C SER A 255 11.41 9.55 -1.93
N CYS A 256 10.27 8.97 -1.54
CA CYS A 256 8.96 9.52 -1.92
C CYS A 256 8.68 10.87 -1.26
N TYR A 257 9.40 11.24 -0.19
CA TYR A 257 9.34 12.57 0.39
C TYR A 257 9.85 13.63 -0.59
N GLU A 258 11.02 13.44 -1.21
CA GLU A 258 11.55 14.34 -2.24
C GLU A 258 10.65 14.39 -3.47
N MET A 259 10.13 13.22 -3.89
CA MET A 259 9.26 13.10 -5.06
C MET A 259 7.96 13.91 -4.91
N THR A 260 7.38 13.92 -3.71
CA THR A 260 6.05 14.52 -3.46
C THR A 260 6.12 15.88 -2.79
N GLY A 261 7.17 16.15 -2.01
CA GLY A 261 7.27 17.29 -1.10
C GLY A 261 6.20 17.31 0.00
N LEU A 262 5.54 16.17 0.28
CA LEU A 262 4.54 16.03 1.33
C LEU A 262 5.23 15.56 2.62
N GLY A 263 5.07 16.30 3.72
CA GLY A 263 5.74 15.96 4.98
C GLY A 263 5.16 14.76 5.72
N TYR A 264 3.97 14.27 5.41
CA TYR A 264 3.39 13.05 5.97
C TYR A 264 2.74 12.23 4.84
N LEU A 265 3.25 11.02 4.59
CA LEU A 265 2.80 10.18 3.49
C LEU A 265 2.80 8.70 3.87
N GLY A 266 1.92 7.93 3.21
CA GLY A 266 2.02 6.47 3.15
C GLY A 266 2.44 6.06 1.75
N CYS A 267 3.48 5.25 1.65
CA CYS A 267 3.96 4.68 0.40
C CYS A 267 3.56 3.21 0.36
N ASP A 268 2.83 2.80 -0.67
CA ASP A 268 2.47 1.41 -0.93
C ASP A 268 3.44 0.86 -1.98
N ILE A 269 4.29 -0.06 -1.54
CA ILE A 269 5.38 -0.62 -2.34
C ILE A 269 5.14 -2.10 -2.52
N VAL A 270 5.36 -2.60 -3.73
CA VAL A 270 5.36 -4.02 -4.05
C VAL A 270 6.79 -4.48 -4.36
N LEU A 271 7.06 -5.76 -4.15
CA LEU A 271 8.35 -6.33 -4.51
C LEU A 271 8.22 -7.10 -5.83
N ASP A 272 8.98 -6.67 -6.83
CA ASP A 272 9.09 -7.35 -8.12
C ASP A 272 10.32 -8.26 -8.10
N ARG A 273 10.14 -9.49 -8.59
CA ARG A 273 11.17 -10.55 -8.63
C ARG A 273 12.46 -10.12 -9.32
N ASN A 274 12.36 -9.28 -10.36
CA ASN A 274 13.50 -8.91 -11.20
C ASN A 274 13.96 -7.47 -10.98
N ARG A 275 13.02 -6.57 -10.65
CA ARG A 275 13.27 -5.12 -10.53
C ARG A 275 13.40 -4.65 -9.08
N GLY A 276 13.14 -5.52 -8.10
CA GLY A 276 13.16 -5.16 -6.69
C GLY A 276 11.95 -4.30 -6.29
N PRO A 277 12.08 -3.42 -5.27
CA PRO A 277 10.96 -2.62 -4.77
C PRO A 277 10.43 -1.64 -5.82
N LEU A 278 9.11 -1.62 -6.02
CA LEU A 278 8.43 -0.71 -6.93
C LEU A 278 7.31 0.06 -6.21
N LEU A 279 7.28 1.38 -6.40
CA LEU A 279 6.20 2.23 -5.89
C LEU A 279 4.91 1.96 -6.67
N LEU A 280 3.90 1.42 -5.98
CA LEU A 280 2.59 1.17 -6.55
C LEU A 280 1.67 2.38 -6.40
N GLU A 281 1.61 2.95 -5.19
CA GLU A 281 0.81 4.12 -4.85
C GLU A 281 1.48 4.95 -3.73
N ALA A 282 1.23 6.25 -3.71
CA ALA A 282 1.53 7.11 -2.57
C ALA A 282 0.23 7.78 -2.10
N ASN A 283 0.10 8.04 -0.80
CA ASN A 283 -1.12 8.54 -0.21
C ASN A 283 -0.82 9.65 0.80
N ALA A 284 -1.44 10.82 0.63
CA ALA A 284 -1.33 11.95 1.57
C ALA A 284 -2.10 11.74 2.89
N ARG A 285 -2.98 10.73 2.93
CA ARG A 285 -3.93 10.48 4.04
C ARG A 285 -3.95 9.01 4.44
N PRO A 286 -2.79 8.39 4.72
CA PRO A 286 -2.73 6.96 5.01
C PRO A 286 -3.48 6.59 6.29
N GLY A 287 -4.09 5.41 6.29
CA GLY A 287 -4.81 4.85 7.43
C GLY A 287 -3.91 4.55 8.63
N LEU A 288 -4.49 4.49 9.83
CA LEU A 288 -3.77 4.29 11.09
C LEU A 288 -3.74 2.83 11.57
N ALA A 289 -4.33 1.89 10.82
CA ALA A 289 -4.33 0.48 11.17
C ALA A 289 -2.90 -0.10 11.31
N ILE A 290 -1.92 0.53 10.65
CA ILE A 290 -0.49 0.20 10.77
C ILE A 290 0.02 0.21 12.21
N GLN A 291 -0.47 1.11 13.07
CA GLN A 291 -0.06 1.16 14.47
C GLN A 291 -0.61 -0.02 15.28
N VAL A 292 -1.79 -0.52 14.90
CA VAL A 292 -2.37 -1.73 15.48
C VAL A 292 -1.61 -2.96 14.98
N ALA A 293 -1.25 -3.00 13.70
CA ALA A 293 -0.43 -4.07 13.12
C ALA A 293 0.95 -4.15 13.78
N ASN A 294 1.57 -3.02 14.15
CA ASN A 294 2.85 -2.98 14.85
C ASN A 294 2.75 -3.12 16.38
N GLY A 295 1.56 -3.02 16.96
CA GLY A 295 1.38 -3.03 18.42
C GLY A 295 1.95 -1.80 19.14
N VAL A 296 2.34 -0.75 18.40
CA VAL A 296 3.01 0.46 18.92
C VAL A 296 2.32 1.70 18.38
N GLY A 297 2.07 2.69 19.25
CA GLY A 297 1.42 3.93 18.87
C GLY A 297 2.27 4.82 17.96
N LEU A 298 1.73 5.22 16.82
CA LEU A 298 2.45 6.00 15.81
C LEU A 298 2.86 7.40 16.31
N GLY A 299 2.05 8.00 17.20
CA GLY A 299 2.22 9.39 17.60
C GLY A 299 3.51 9.68 18.37
N LYS A 300 4.07 8.69 19.10
CA LYS A 300 5.37 8.87 19.77
C LYS A 300 6.50 9.06 18.75
N ARG A 301 6.53 8.21 17.71
CA ARG A 301 7.54 8.25 16.64
C ARG A 301 7.44 9.55 15.86
N LEU A 302 6.22 10.03 15.59
CA LEU A 302 6.03 11.32 14.89
C LEU A 302 6.53 12.51 15.72
N ARG A 303 6.15 12.60 17.01
CA ARG A 303 6.63 13.69 17.88
C ARG A 303 8.14 13.72 18.01
N HIS A 304 8.76 12.55 18.11
CA HIS A 304 10.22 12.43 18.13
C HIS A 304 10.90 13.09 16.92
N ILE A 305 10.34 12.93 15.72
CA ILE A 305 10.83 13.62 14.50
C ILE A 305 10.40 15.10 14.45
N GLU A 306 9.30 15.49 15.09
CA GLU A 306 8.92 16.91 15.22
C GLU A 306 9.94 17.69 16.06
N ASP A 307 10.54 17.04 17.05
CA ASP A 307 11.53 17.63 17.97
C ASP A 307 12.95 17.73 17.36
N PHE A 308 13.11 17.36 16.09
CA PHE A 308 14.40 17.44 15.39
C PHE A 308 14.82 18.88 15.10
N ASP A 309 16.11 19.14 15.28
CA ASP A 309 16.76 20.36 14.83
C ASP A 309 16.98 20.38 13.30
N LEU A 310 17.45 21.52 12.78
CA LEU A 310 17.66 21.70 11.35
C LEU A 310 18.70 20.73 10.78
N GLU A 311 19.80 20.49 11.51
CA GLU A 311 20.85 19.55 11.11
C GLU A 311 20.29 18.13 10.94
N GLN A 312 19.38 17.72 11.83
CA GLN A 312 18.72 16.43 11.71
C GLN A 312 17.80 16.34 10.50
N LEU A 313 17.13 17.44 10.14
CA LEU A 313 16.17 17.48 9.05
C LEU A 313 16.81 17.61 7.67
N GLU A 314 18.05 18.11 7.60
CA GLU A 314 18.83 18.25 6.37
C GLU A 314 19.53 16.95 5.93
N LYS A 315 19.40 15.87 6.72
CA LYS A 315 19.90 14.54 6.37
C LYS A 315 19.41 14.08 5.00
N ASN A 316 20.32 13.48 4.23
CA ASN A 316 19.98 12.88 2.95
C ASN A 316 19.14 11.59 3.13
N VAL A 317 18.67 11.00 2.02
CA VAL A 317 17.82 9.81 2.05
C VAL A 317 18.45 8.68 2.86
N ASP A 318 19.71 8.34 2.58
CA ASP A 318 20.38 7.19 3.18
C ASP A 318 20.60 7.40 4.69
N GLU A 319 20.98 8.62 5.10
CA GLU A 319 21.12 8.99 6.52
C GLU A 319 19.80 8.91 7.28
N ARG A 320 18.68 9.32 6.67
CA ARG A 320 17.34 9.21 7.28
C ARG A 320 16.90 7.77 7.40
N VAL A 321 17.21 6.93 6.42
CA VAL A 321 16.97 5.48 6.45
C VAL A 321 17.78 4.84 7.58
N ASP A 322 19.09 5.09 7.64
CA ASP A 322 19.97 4.58 8.71
C ASP A 322 19.54 5.02 10.10
N TYR A 323 19.09 6.27 10.22
CA TYR A 323 18.54 6.78 11.46
C TYR A 323 17.26 6.02 11.83
N ALA A 324 16.29 5.93 10.92
CA ALA A 324 15.00 5.30 11.15
C ALA A 324 15.13 3.81 11.50
N MET A 325 15.95 3.08 10.76
CA MET A 325 16.19 1.65 11.00
C MET A 325 16.80 1.40 12.38
N ARG A 326 17.72 2.25 12.86
CA ARG A 326 18.28 2.14 14.21
C ARG A 326 17.30 2.59 15.29
N GLN A 327 16.67 3.75 15.10
CA GLN A 327 15.86 4.39 16.14
C GLN A 327 14.54 3.65 16.35
N PHE A 328 13.87 3.24 15.27
CA PHE A 328 12.50 2.70 15.31
C PHE A 328 12.43 1.17 15.24
N ALA A 329 13.53 0.49 15.55
CA ALA A 329 13.62 -0.96 15.70
C ALA A 329 12.54 -1.52 16.64
N ALA A 330 12.11 -2.75 16.39
CA ALA A 330 11.29 -3.48 17.35
C ALA A 330 12.07 -3.69 18.66
N GLY A 331 11.48 -3.32 19.80
CA GLY A 331 12.10 -3.47 21.12
C GLY A 331 12.91 -2.26 21.63
N SER A 332 13.10 -1.20 20.84
CA SER A 332 13.84 0.02 21.28
C SER A 332 13.03 0.98 22.18
N GLY A 333 12.04 0.48 22.93
CA GLY A 333 11.33 1.23 23.97
C GLY A 333 10.15 2.10 23.52
N TRP A 334 9.64 1.91 22.29
CA TRP A 334 8.51 2.67 21.72
C TRP A 334 7.13 2.25 22.24
#